data_AF-A0A7K4JDX0-F1
#
_entry.id   AF-A0A7K4JDX0-F1
#
_cell.length_a   1.000
_cell.length_b   1.000
_cell.length_c   1.000
_cell.angle_alpha   90.00
_cell.angle_beta   90.00
_cell.angle_gamma   90.00
#
_symmetry.space_group_name_H-M   'P 1'
#
loop_
_entity.id
_entity.type
_entity.pdbx_description
1 polymer ?
#
loop_
_entity_poly.entity_id
_entity_poly.type
_entity_poly.pdbx_seq_one_letter_code
_entity_poly.pdbx_strand_id
1 'polypeptide(L)'
;ENVFNIIGAFDIPRYIYNSERKKFLPLAMTNLPAPNLFGTARDKAELFRERYSILQQRTHRHELFTPSAVVVHPDESGSKFQLKTIETLLGNTAKVGEVIVLGMITQLKEGKFFLEDPTGVVQLDLSKAISFFGDFHSGLYTESCFVLAEGWYEDEVFHVNAFGFPPTEPGATTRAFYGNVNFFGGPSSTSVKASVKLKQLEDENEDAMFVFLSDVWLDQAEVLEKLHTMFSEIHLSCLYCLTRCYSMDFFLPTLGSLKALADIICEYPSIHKSSRFVFVPGPEDPGPGSVLPRPPLAENITQEFRQLVPFSVFTTNPCRIQYCTQEIIIFREDLVNKMCRNCVRFPSSNMDIPNHVSVALTTSHHL
;
A
#
# COMPACT_ATOMS: atom_id res chain seq x y z
N GLU A 1 -23.65 13.04 -5.18
CA GLU A 1 -22.52 12.11 -4.92
C GLU A 1 -22.08 11.56 -6.25
N ASN A 2 -20.78 11.64 -6.55
CA ASN A 2 -20.22 11.13 -7.79
C ASN A 2 -20.01 9.62 -7.66
N VAL A 3 -20.50 8.86 -8.64
CA VAL A 3 -20.46 7.39 -8.63
C VAL A 3 -19.05 6.87 -8.88
N PHE A 4 -18.31 7.51 -9.77
CA PHE A 4 -16.99 7.06 -10.20
C PHE A 4 -16.00 8.22 -10.20
N ASN A 5 -14.88 8.06 -9.49
CA ASN A 5 -13.81 9.05 -9.44
C ASN A 5 -12.43 8.37 -9.51
N ILE A 6 -11.49 9.04 -10.18
CA ILE A 6 -10.08 8.67 -10.22
C ILE A 6 -9.33 9.74 -9.43
N ILE A 7 -8.52 9.30 -8.47
CA ILE A 7 -7.84 10.15 -7.50
C ILE A 7 -6.34 9.91 -7.68
N GLY A 8 -5.63 10.97 -8.11
CA GLY A 8 -4.18 10.95 -8.21
C GLY A 8 -3.51 10.92 -6.84
N ALA A 9 -2.29 10.40 -6.75
CA ALA A 9 -1.55 10.26 -5.51
C ALA A 9 -1.26 11.60 -4.84
N PHE A 10 -1.08 12.67 -5.63
CA PHE A 10 -0.84 14.03 -5.13
C PHE A 10 -2.12 14.72 -4.65
N ASP A 11 -3.30 14.18 -4.96
CA ASP A 11 -4.61 14.68 -4.55
C ASP A 11 -5.18 13.93 -3.34
N ILE A 12 -4.46 12.93 -2.82
CA ILE A 12 -4.86 12.18 -1.63
C ILE A 12 -4.86 13.13 -0.42
N PRO A 13 -5.96 13.20 0.35
CA PRO A 13 -6.02 14.08 1.51
C PRO A 13 -5.00 13.64 2.57
N ARG A 14 -4.10 14.55 2.93
CA ARG A 14 -3.07 14.28 3.94
C ARG A 14 -3.63 14.47 5.35
N TYR A 15 -3.55 13.39 6.13
CA TYR A 15 -3.89 13.39 7.55
C TYR A 15 -2.67 13.04 8.39
N ILE A 16 -2.58 13.64 9.57
CA ILE A 16 -1.51 13.43 10.54
C ILE A 16 -2.12 12.85 11.81
N TYR A 17 -1.56 11.74 12.29
CA TYR A 17 -2.00 11.16 13.55
C TYR A 17 -1.50 12.03 14.72
N ASN A 18 -2.42 12.45 15.58
CA ASN A 18 -2.09 13.12 16.83
C ASN A 18 -2.24 12.12 17.99
N SER A 19 -1.12 11.80 18.65
CA SER A 19 -1.05 10.81 19.73
C SER A 19 -1.81 11.23 21.00
N GLU A 20 -1.81 12.53 21.33
CA GLU A 20 -2.52 13.07 22.50
C GLU A 20 -4.05 12.95 22.34
N ARG A 21 -4.56 13.35 21.16
CA ARG A 21 -5.98 13.31 20.83
C ARG A 21 -6.44 11.94 20.33
N LYS A 22 -5.51 11.04 20.04
CA LYS A 22 -5.72 9.72 19.42
C LYS A 22 -6.59 9.80 18.16
N LYS A 23 -6.35 10.82 17.33
CA LYS A 23 -7.15 11.11 16.12
C LYS A 23 -6.27 11.54 14.96
N PHE A 24 -6.73 11.23 13.74
CA PHE A 24 -6.17 11.80 12.53
C PHE A 24 -6.73 13.21 12.31
N LEU A 25 -5.83 14.18 12.12
CA LEU A 25 -6.15 15.56 11.84
C LEU A 25 -5.76 15.89 10.39
N PRO A 26 -6.60 16.58 9.61
CA PRO A 26 -6.19 17.11 8.31
C PRO A 26 -4.91 17.93 8.44
N LEU A 27 -3.98 17.84 7.48
CA LEU A 27 -2.72 18.59 7.52
C LEU A 27 -2.95 20.09 7.75
N ALA A 28 -3.96 20.67 7.11
CA ALA A 28 -4.35 22.08 7.25
C ALA A 28 -4.76 22.49 8.69
N MET A 29 -5.07 21.52 9.56
CA MET A 29 -5.37 21.73 10.98
C MET A 29 -4.16 21.49 11.90
N THR A 30 -2.96 21.34 11.33
CA THR A 30 -1.71 21.11 12.06
C THR A 30 -0.70 22.22 11.75
N ASN A 31 0.37 22.31 12.55
CA ASN A 31 1.48 23.25 12.32
C ASN A 31 2.57 22.68 11.39
N LEU A 32 2.30 21.56 10.71
CA LEU A 32 3.27 20.91 9.84
C LEU A 32 3.24 21.53 8.43
N PRO A 33 4.40 21.63 7.76
CA PRO A 33 4.49 22.20 6.42
C PRO A 33 3.82 21.31 5.37
N ALA A 34 3.41 21.94 4.26
CA ALA A 34 2.97 21.24 3.07
C ALA A 34 4.12 20.38 2.50
N PRO A 35 3.83 19.19 1.94
CA PRO A 35 4.84 18.33 1.33
C PRO A 35 5.42 19.00 0.09
N ASN A 36 6.72 18.82 -0.14
CA ASN A 36 7.42 19.27 -1.34
C ASN A 36 8.24 18.11 -1.91
N LEU A 37 8.46 18.11 -3.23
CA LEU A 37 9.28 17.07 -3.88
C LEU A 37 10.71 17.02 -3.32
N PHE A 38 11.28 18.21 -3.04
CA PHE A 38 12.58 18.36 -2.41
C PHE A 38 12.42 18.59 -0.91
N GLY A 39 12.12 17.51 -0.18
CA GLY A 39 12.01 17.52 1.27
C GLY A 39 13.34 17.76 1.98
N THR A 40 13.26 18.07 3.27
CA THR A 40 14.39 18.22 4.19
C THR A 40 14.84 16.87 4.74
N ALA A 41 15.99 16.83 5.43
CA ALA A 41 16.43 15.64 6.17
C ALA A 41 15.40 15.21 7.23
N ARG A 42 14.66 16.16 7.81
CA ARG A 42 13.58 15.87 8.75
C ARG A 42 12.44 15.11 8.09
N ASP A 43 12.04 15.51 6.88
CA ASP A 43 10.95 14.83 6.14
C ASP A 43 11.30 13.36 5.86
N LYS A 44 12.58 13.07 5.59
CA LYS A 44 13.06 11.68 5.44
C LYS A 44 12.92 10.87 6.74
N ALA A 45 13.21 11.47 7.90
CA ALA A 45 13.05 10.80 9.19
C ALA A 45 11.57 10.61 9.56
N GLU A 46 10.74 11.63 9.31
CA GLU A 46 9.31 11.56 9.60
C GLU A 46 8.59 10.49 8.77
N LEU A 47 9.05 10.17 7.55
CA LEU A 47 8.54 9.04 6.77
C LEU A 47 8.47 7.74 7.57
N PHE A 48 9.56 7.38 8.27
CA PHE A 48 9.63 6.15 9.04
C PHE A 48 8.91 6.27 10.39
N ARG A 49 8.93 7.45 11.01
CA ARG A 49 8.22 7.72 12.27
C ARG A 49 6.70 7.69 12.11
N GLU A 50 6.18 8.24 11.01
CA GLU A 50 4.76 8.20 10.67
C GLU A 50 4.32 6.74 10.44
N ARG A 51 5.10 5.96 9.67
CA ARG A 51 4.83 4.52 9.46
C ARG A 51 4.79 3.76 10.79
N TYR A 52 5.78 3.96 11.65
CA TYR A 52 5.81 3.37 12.99
C TYR A 52 4.57 3.76 13.80
N SER A 53 4.25 5.06 13.87
CA SER A 53 3.16 5.59 14.70
C SER A 53 1.79 5.05 14.27
N ILE A 54 1.56 4.93 12.95
CA ILE A 54 0.32 4.35 12.39
C ILE A 54 0.17 2.89 12.78
N LEU A 55 1.25 2.11 12.74
CA LEU A 55 1.24 0.70 13.14
C LEU A 55 1.09 0.56 14.65
N GLN A 56 1.84 1.35 15.43
CA GLN A 56 1.83 1.34 16.88
C GLN A 56 0.42 1.60 17.44
N GLN A 57 -0.25 2.67 16.99
CA GLN A 57 -1.60 2.99 17.48
C GLN A 57 -2.61 1.90 17.10
N ARG A 58 -2.41 1.19 15.98
CA ARG A 58 -3.30 0.12 15.53
C ARG A 58 -3.08 -1.14 16.36
N THR A 59 -1.82 -1.53 16.55
CA THR A 59 -1.47 -2.68 17.39
C THR A 59 -2.00 -2.49 18.81
N HIS A 60 -1.88 -1.30 19.39
CA HIS A 60 -2.43 -1.01 20.72
C HIS A 60 -3.96 -1.10 20.81
N ARG A 61 -4.69 -0.96 19.70
CA ARG A 61 -6.15 -1.12 19.65
C ARG A 61 -6.59 -2.58 19.45
N HIS A 62 -5.65 -3.48 19.13
CA HIS A 62 -5.96 -4.88 18.98
C HIS A 62 -6.22 -5.52 20.36
N GLU A 63 -7.17 -6.46 20.44
CA GLU A 63 -7.63 -7.07 21.69
C GLU A 63 -6.50 -7.72 22.51
N LEU A 64 -5.54 -8.34 21.82
CA LEU A 64 -4.36 -8.97 22.42
C LEU A 64 -3.42 -7.99 23.14
N PHE A 65 -3.47 -6.69 22.80
CA PHE A 65 -2.59 -5.64 23.33
C PHE A 65 -3.34 -4.57 24.13
N THR A 66 -4.66 -4.65 24.21
CA THR A 66 -5.49 -3.67 24.93
C THR A 66 -5.54 -4.01 26.42
N PRO A 67 -5.14 -3.10 27.34
CA PRO A 67 -5.24 -3.33 28.78
C PRO A 67 -6.67 -3.70 29.20
N SER A 68 -6.85 -4.67 30.10
CA SER A 68 -8.19 -5.00 30.62
C SER A 68 -8.80 -3.81 31.35
N ALA A 69 -10.01 -3.41 30.95
CA ALA A 69 -10.74 -2.29 31.57
C ALA A 69 -11.40 -2.64 32.91
N VAL A 70 -11.38 -3.93 33.32
CA VAL A 70 -12.03 -4.43 34.54
C VAL A 70 -11.12 -5.45 35.20
N VAL A 71 -11.06 -5.44 36.55
CA VAL A 71 -10.48 -6.51 37.37
C VAL A 71 -11.35 -7.76 37.17
N VAL A 72 -11.00 -8.59 36.19
CA VAL A 72 -11.65 -9.89 35.94
C VAL A 72 -10.91 -10.97 36.72
N HIS A 73 -11.65 -11.94 37.24
CA HIS A 73 -11.16 -13.07 38.01
C HIS A 73 -9.99 -13.80 37.31
N PRO A 74 -9.06 -14.42 38.07
CA PRO A 74 -7.78 -14.92 37.56
C PRO A 74 -7.85 -15.99 36.44
N ASP A 75 -9.00 -16.65 36.27
CA ASP A 75 -9.13 -17.85 35.41
C ASP A 75 -9.58 -17.57 33.95
N GLU A 76 -9.94 -16.34 33.58
CA GLU A 76 -10.35 -15.99 32.19
C GLU A 76 -9.43 -14.95 31.52
N SER A 77 -8.25 -14.70 32.07
CA SER A 77 -7.26 -13.80 31.49
C SER A 77 -6.39 -14.54 30.48
N GLY A 78 -6.82 -14.62 29.21
CA GLY A 78 -5.88 -14.89 28.12
C GLY A 78 -4.67 -13.96 28.24
N SER A 79 -3.45 -14.48 28.04
CA SER A 79 -2.21 -13.72 28.23
C SER A 79 -2.21 -12.49 27.31
N LYS A 80 -2.38 -11.30 27.89
CA LYS A 80 -2.29 -10.04 27.16
C LYS A 80 -0.83 -9.67 26.94
N PHE A 81 -0.50 -9.25 25.73
CA PHE A 81 0.83 -8.84 25.37
C PHE A 81 1.03 -7.35 25.66
N GLN A 82 2.17 -7.01 26.27
CA GLN A 82 2.56 -5.63 26.50
C GLN A 82 3.78 -5.30 25.63
N LEU A 83 3.62 -4.31 24.75
CA LEU A 83 4.73 -3.81 23.95
C LEU A 83 5.70 -3.02 24.85
N LYS A 84 6.99 -3.26 24.67
CA LYS A 84 8.07 -2.43 25.22
C LYS A 84 8.76 -1.65 24.11
N THR A 85 9.33 -0.50 24.47
CA THR A 85 10.18 0.31 23.60
C THR A 85 11.62 -0.19 23.65
N ILE A 86 12.42 0.13 22.63
CA ILE A 86 13.83 -0.24 22.59
C ILE A 86 14.62 0.45 23.72
N GLU A 87 14.33 1.70 24.05
CA GLU A 87 14.94 2.39 25.21
C GLU A 87 14.74 1.62 26.52
N THR A 88 13.63 0.89 26.68
CA THR A 88 13.36 0.10 27.89
C THR A 88 14.30 -1.10 27.98
N LEU A 89 14.70 -1.67 26.84
CA LEU A 89 15.69 -2.74 26.78
C LEU A 89 17.08 -2.18 27.08
N LEU A 90 17.48 -1.13 26.35
CA LEU A 90 18.81 -0.52 26.48
C LEU A 90 19.06 0.09 27.86
N GLY A 91 18.01 0.55 28.55
CA GLY A 91 18.09 1.06 29.91
C GLY A 91 18.27 -0.03 30.98
N ASN A 92 18.17 -1.32 30.62
CA ASN A 92 18.30 -2.42 31.56
C ASN A 92 19.69 -3.07 31.46
N THR A 93 20.40 -3.14 32.59
CA THR A 93 21.70 -3.81 32.69
C THR A 93 21.58 -5.30 33.00
N ALA A 94 20.39 -5.77 33.38
CA ALA A 94 20.12 -7.18 33.66
C ALA A 94 19.37 -7.82 32.49
N LYS A 95 19.42 -9.15 32.44
CA LYS A 95 18.62 -9.94 31.51
C LYS A 95 17.14 -9.57 31.63
N VAL A 96 16.55 -9.16 30.51
CA VAL A 96 15.11 -8.98 30.39
C VAL A 96 14.56 -10.26 29.76
N GLY A 97 13.60 -10.89 30.44
CA GLY A 97 12.93 -12.09 29.96
C GLY A 97 12.03 -11.83 28.75
N GLU A 98 10.93 -12.58 28.66
CA GLU A 98 9.98 -12.49 27.55
C GLU A 98 9.46 -11.05 27.34
N VAL A 99 9.76 -10.51 26.17
CA VAL A 99 9.36 -9.16 25.75
C VAL A 99 8.97 -9.16 24.29
N ILE A 100 8.02 -8.28 23.95
CA ILE A 100 7.59 -8.02 22.58
C ILE A 100 7.87 -6.57 22.26
N VAL A 101 8.57 -6.33 21.16
CA VAL A 101 8.91 -5.00 20.67
C VAL A 101 8.35 -4.83 19.26
N LEU A 102 7.60 -3.74 19.05
CA LEU A 102 7.30 -3.28 17.70
C LEU A 102 8.50 -2.48 17.20
N GLY A 103 9.03 -2.83 16.04
CA GLY A 103 10.12 -2.07 15.44
C GLY A 103 10.34 -2.41 13.96
N MET A 104 11.17 -1.61 13.31
CA MET A 104 11.58 -1.77 11.92
C MET A 104 12.85 -2.62 11.83
N ILE A 105 12.87 -3.62 10.97
CA ILE A 105 14.09 -4.40 10.69
C ILE A 105 15.00 -3.56 9.78
N THR A 106 16.27 -3.42 10.16
CA THR A 106 17.31 -2.77 9.33
C THR A 106 18.56 -3.63 9.26
N GLN A 107 19.32 -3.50 8.17
CA GLN A 107 20.60 -4.18 8.00
C GLN A 107 21.74 -3.16 7.85
N LEU A 108 22.30 -2.73 8.99
CA LEU A 108 23.36 -1.70 8.99
C LEU A 108 24.72 -2.24 8.52
N LYS A 109 24.95 -3.55 8.64
CA LYS A 109 26.14 -4.26 8.17
C LYS A 109 25.71 -5.61 7.59
N GLU A 110 26.44 -6.08 6.59
CA GLU A 110 26.19 -7.40 5.99
C GLU A 110 26.07 -8.49 7.06
N GLY A 111 24.99 -9.28 7.00
CA GLY A 111 24.66 -10.32 7.98
C GLY A 111 24.29 -9.86 9.40
N LYS A 112 24.28 -8.56 9.71
CA LYS A 112 23.89 -8.03 11.04
C LYS A 112 22.60 -7.23 10.96
N PHE A 113 21.56 -7.78 11.58
CA PHE A 113 20.24 -7.16 11.65
C PHE A 113 20.07 -6.37 12.94
N PHE A 114 19.28 -5.32 12.85
CA PHE A 114 18.89 -4.46 13.95
C PHE A 114 17.39 -4.25 13.93
N LEU A 115 16.85 -3.91 15.09
CA LEU A 115 15.49 -3.43 15.25
C LEU A 115 15.54 -1.96 15.63
N GLU A 116 14.73 -1.13 14.99
CA GLU A 116 14.68 0.31 15.22
C GLU A 116 13.25 0.77 15.55
N ASP A 117 13.13 1.64 16.55
CA ASP A 117 11.91 2.36 16.90
C ASP A 117 12.27 3.84 17.17
N PRO A 118 11.31 4.75 17.42
CA PRO A 118 11.62 6.15 17.68
C PRO A 118 12.53 6.41 18.90
N THR A 119 12.72 5.42 19.77
CA THR A 119 13.46 5.52 21.04
C THR A 119 14.90 4.99 20.94
N GLY A 120 15.19 4.13 19.98
CA GLY A 120 16.55 3.63 19.79
C GLY A 120 16.68 2.52 18.75
N VAL A 121 17.87 1.90 18.75
CA VAL A 121 18.23 0.78 17.89
C VAL A 121 18.89 -0.31 18.73
N VAL A 122 18.54 -1.57 18.48
CA VAL A 122 19.13 -2.73 19.19
C VAL A 122 19.55 -3.80 18.19
N GLN A 123 20.69 -4.44 18.43
CA GLN A 123 21.16 -5.53 17.57
C GLN A 123 20.28 -6.77 17.78
N LEU A 124 19.93 -7.43 16.68
CA LEU A 124 19.16 -8.68 16.70
C LEU A 124 20.06 -9.90 16.59
N ASP A 125 19.76 -10.91 17.41
CA ASP A 125 20.19 -12.29 17.18
C ASP A 125 18.99 -13.10 16.66
N LEU A 126 19.07 -13.50 15.40
CA LEU A 126 18.03 -14.26 14.68
C LEU A 126 18.35 -15.75 14.57
N SER A 127 19.40 -16.23 15.26
CA SER A 127 19.87 -17.61 15.15
C SER A 127 18.81 -18.65 15.55
N LYS A 128 17.94 -18.30 16.52
CA LYS A 128 16.90 -19.18 17.08
C LYS A 128 15.47 -18.77 16.69
N ALA A 129 15.30 -17.78 15.82
CA ALA A 129 13.98 -17.25 15.51
C ALA A 129 13.14 -18.28 14.72
N ILE A 130 12.15 -18.86 15.39
CA ILE A 130 11.29 -19.96 14.92
C ILE A 130 10.44 -19.54 13.71
N SER A 131 10.15 -18.25 13.57
CA SER A 131 9.51 -17.69 12.37
C SER A 131 10.24 -18.00 11.06
N PHE A 132 11.51 -18.44 11.14
CA PHE A 132 12.30 -18.87 9.98
C PHE A 132 12.47 -20.39 9.85
N PHE A 133 12.05 -21.16 10.85
CA PHE A 133 12.33 -22.59 10.94
C PHE A 133 11.08 -23.46 11.08
N GLY A 134 9.89 -22.86 11.17
CA GLY A 134 8.62 -23.60 11.13
C GLY A 134 7.53 -22.84 10.39
N ASP A 135 6.49 -23.56 9.99
CA ASP A 135 5.31 -23.09 9.24
C ASP A 135 4.39 -22.13 10.04
N PHE A 136 4.92 -21.46 11.08
CA PHE A 136 4.12 -20.78 12.09
C PHE A 136 3.59 -19.41 11.65
N HIS A 137 4.30 -18.68 10.79
CA HIS A 137 3.86 -17.35 10.34
C HIS A 137 4.03 -17.18 8.83
N SER A 138 2.93 -16.89 8.14
CA SER A 138 2.95 -16.47 6.76
C SER A 138 3.38 -15.01 6.63
N GLY A 139 4.28 -14.75 5.69
CA GLY A 139 4.51 -13.42 5.13
C GLY A 139 5.95 -13.23 4.69
N LEU A 140 6.20 -12.22 3.87
CA LEU A 140 7.53 -11.93 3.34
C LEU A 140 8.19 -10.81 4.15
N TYR A 141 9.07 -11.18 5.08
CA TYR A 141 9.81 -10.24 5.92
C TYR A 141 10.97 -9.63 5.13
N THR A 142 10.92 -8.34 4.86
CA THR A 142 12.00 -7.62 4.17
C THR A 142 12.72 -6.66 5.08
N GLU A 143 13.88 -6.19 4.65
CA GLU A 143 14.45 -4.97 5.22
C GLU A 143 13.41 -3.83 5.17
N SER A 144 13.41 -2.98 6.20
CA SER A 144 12.46 -1.89 6.42
C SER A 144 11.00 -2.30 6.70
N CYS A 145 10.71 -3.59 6.87
CA CYS A 145 9.41 -4.02 7.40
C CYS A 145 9.33 -3.74 8.91
N PHE A 146 8.14 -3.36 9.36
CA PHE A 146 7.81 -3.29 10.77
C PHE A 146 7.25 -4.63 11.25
N VAL A 147 7.78 -5.11 12.36
CA VAL A 147 7.48 -6.42 12.94
C VAL A 147 7.26 -6.31 14.43
N LEU A 148 6.51 -7.26 14.97
CA LEU A 148 6.50 -7.62 16.38
C LEU A 148 7.57 -8.68 16.58
N ALA A 149 8.63 -8.31 17.29
CA ALA A 149 9.72 -9.20 17.65
C ALA A 149 9.54 -9.65 19.10
N GLU A 150 9.36 -10.95 19.29
CA GLU A 150 9.25 -11.60 20.60
C GLU A 150 10.58 -12.27 20.94
N GLY A 151 11.07 -12.06 22.17
CA GLY A 151 12.34 -12.61 22.58
C GLY A 151 12.75 -12.22 23.99
N TRP A 152 14.06 -12.25 24.25
CA TRP A 152 14.68 -11.81 25.49
C TRP A 152 15.91 -10.98 25.19
N TYR A 153 16.29 -10.10 26.12
CA TYR A 153 17.39 -9.16 25.94
C TYR A 153 18.47 -9.36 27.01
N GLU A 154 19.73 -9.42 26.59
CA GLU A 154 20.90 -9.57 27.45
C GLU A 154 22.12 -8.99 26.72
N ASP A 155 23.03 -8.36 27.44
CA ASP A 155 24.32 -7.87 26.91
C ASP A 155 24.21 -7.07 25.60
N GLU A 156 23.28 -6.10 25.55
CA GLU A 156 23.03 -5.22 24.38
C GLU A 156 22.50 -5.91 23.12
N VAL A 157 22.12 -7.19 23.22
CA VAL A 157 21.58 -7.98 22.11
C VAL A 157 20.16 -8.43 22.43
N PHE A 158 19.27 -8.25 21.45
CA PHE A 158 17.91 -8.77 21.52
C PHE A 158 17.82 -10.12 20.78
N HIS A 159 17.69 -11.20 21.54
CA HIS A 159 17.61 -12.56 21.03
C HIS A 159 16.16 -12.91 20.69
N VAL A 160 15.87 -12.99 19.39
CA VAL A 160 14.52 -13.15 18.87
C VAL A 160 14.14 -14.63 18.84
N ASN A 161 13.02 -14.96 19.48
CA ASN A 161 12.38 -16.26 19.42
C ASN A 161 11.41 -16.33 18.23
N ALA A 162 10.68 -15.26 17.95
CA ALA A 162 9.73 -15.21 16.83
C ALA A 162 9.53 -13.80 16.30
N PHE A 163 9.29 -13.70 14.99
CA PHE A 163 8.68 -12.54 14.37
C PHE A 163 7.21 -12.82 14.05
N GLY A 164 6.40 -11.77 14.17
CA GLY A 164 5.09 -11.66 13.57
C GLY A 164 4.89 -10.28 12.98
N PHE A 165 4.01 -10.14 12.01
CA PHE A 165 3.58 -8.81 11.59
C PHE A 165 2.60 -8.21 12.61
N PRO A 166 2.55 -6.86 12.74
CA PRO A 166 1.49 -6.23 13.52
C PRO A 166 0.11 -6.59 12.94
N PRO A 167 -0.90 -6.85 13.78
CA PRO A 167 -2.19 -7.35 13.33
C PRO A 167 -2.88 -6.37 12.37
N THR A 168 -3.50 -6.91 11.33
CA THR A 168 -4.28 -6.13 10.35
C THR A 168 -5.58 -5.64 10.99
N GLU A 169 -5.96 -4.39 10.73
CA GLU A 169 -7.25 -3.85 11.20
C GLU A 169 -8.24 -3.79 10.03
N PRO A 170 -9.40 -4.46 10.12
CA PRO A 170 -10.44 -4.33 9.11
C PRO A 170 -10.96 -2.89 9.03
N GLY A 171 -11.32 -2.45 7.82
CA GLY A 171 -11.82 -1.09 7.62
C GLY A 171 -13.08 -0.77 8.43
N ALA A 172 -13.90 -1.77 8.80
CA ALA A 172 -15.04 -1.58 9.70
C ALA A 172 -14.60 -1.15 11.11
N THR A 173 -13.55 -1.77 11.65
CA THR A 173 -12.95 -1.42 12.94
C THR A 173 -12.33 -0.02 12.89
N THR A 174 -11.63 0.32 11.80
CA THR A 174 -11.07 1.67 11.60
C THR A 174 -12.18 2.73 11.58
N ARG A 175 -13.29 2.49 10.88
CA ARG A 175 -14.45 3.39 10.84
C ARG A 175 -15.18 3.48 12.18
N ALA A 176 -15.26 2.40 12.94
CA ALA A 176 -15.85 2.44 14.28
C ALA A 176 -15.07 3.39 15.21
N PHE A 177 -13.75 3.46 15.05
CA PHE A 177 -12.90 4.31 15.88
C PHE A 177 -12.80 5.76 15.38
N TYR A 178 -12.56 5.95 14.08
CA TYR A 178 -12.34 7.29 13.49
C TYR A 178 -13.59 7.91 12.88
N GLY A 179 -14.71 7.20 12.84
CA GLY A 179 -15.94 7.62 12.17
C GLY A 179 -15.82 7.56 10.65
N ASN A 180 -16.55 8.45 9.98
CA ASN A 180 -16.68 8.48 8.52
C ASN A 180 -15.68 9.43 7.84
N VAL A 181 -14.47 9.57 8.38
CA VAL A 181 -13.42 10.38 7.77
C VAL A 181 -13.07 9.83 6.38
N ASN A 182 -13.00 10.70 5.37
CA ASN A 182 -12.58 10.30 4.03
C ASN A 182 -11.05 10.26 3.94
N PHE A 183 -10.44 9.14 4.32
CA PHE A 183 -9.01 8.88 4.12
C PHE A 183 -8.67 8.52 2.66
N PHE A 184 -9.66 8.05 1.89
CA PHE A 184 -9.45 7.56 0.54
C PHE A 184 -9.25 8.70 -0.47
N GLY A 185 -9.97 9.81 -0.30
CA GLY A 185 -9.90 10.99 -1.14
C GLY A 185 -11.10 11.11 -2.09
N GLY A 186 -10.97 11.99 -3.08
CA GLY A 186 -12.04 12.31 -4.01
C GLY A 186 -13.02 13.37 -3.48
N PRO A 187 -14.13 13.61 -4.20
CA PRO A 187 -14.98 14.79 -3.98
C PRO A 187 -15.85 14.73 -2.72
N SER A 188 -16.02 13.55 -2.13
CA SER A 188 -16.85 13.38 -0.93
C SER A 188 -16.12 13.90 0.32
N SER A 189 -16.84 14.63 1.18
CA SER A 189 -16.29 15.07 2.48
C SER A 189 -16.24 13.95 3.52
N THR A 190 -17.03 12.89 3.34
CA THR A 190 -17.07 11.71 4.21
C THR A 190 -16.75 10.43 3.44
N SER A 191 -16.39 9.35 4.14
CA SER A 191 -16.14 8.05 3.52
C SER A 191 -17.36 7.59 2.70
N VAL A 192 -17.11 7.20 1.45
CA VAL A 192 -18.15 6.70 0.55
C VAL A 192 -18.79 5.40 1.04
N LYS A 193 -18.10 4.65 1.90
CA LYS A 193 -18.62 3.42 2.56
C LYS A 193 -19.79 3.67 3.50
N ALA A 194 -20.02 4.92 3.90
CA ALA A 194 -21.16 5.30 4.72
C ALA A 194 -22.38 5.77 3.88
N SER A 195 -22.25 5.92 2.56
CA SER A 195 -23.36 6.37 1.72
C SER A 195 -24.28 5.21 1.35
N VAL A 196 -25.50 5.25 1.90
CA VAL A 196 -26.59 4.33 1.55
C VAL A 196 -26.99 4.49 0.08
N LYS A 197 -26.95 5.72 -0.44
CA LYS A 197 -27.30 6.01 -1.84
C LYS A 197 -26.30 5.39 -2.81
N LEU A 198 -24.99 5.54 -2.55
CA LEU A 198 -23.97 4.89 -3.38
C LEU A 198 -24.06 3.38 -3.27
N LYS A 199 -24.40 2.83 -2.09
CA LYS A 199 -24.59 1.39 -1.93
C LYS A 199 -25.75 0.88 -2.79
N GLN A 200 -26.88 1.58 -2.78
CA GLN A 200 -28.02 1.25 -3.63
C GLN A 200 -27.65 1.27 -5.12
N LEU A 201 -26.94 2.30 -5.60
CA LEU A 201 -26.49 2.39 -6.99
C LEU A 201 -25.48 1.29 -7.38
N GLU A 202 -24.67 0.85 -6.42
CA GLU A 202 -23.76 -0.29 -6.60
C GLU A 202 -24.54 -1.58 -6.80
N ASP A 203 -25.55 -1.81 -5.96
CA ASP A 203 -26.35 -3.02 -5.97
C ASP A 203 -27.31 -3.07 -7.19
N GLU A 204 -27.75 -1.90 -7.69
CA GLU A 204 -28.59 -1.77 -8.90
C GLU A 204 -27.81 -1.99 -10.20
N ASN A 205 -26.48 -1.82 -10.20
CA ASN A 205 -25.65 -1.91 -11.40
C ASN A 205 -24.86 -3.22 -11.45
N GLU A 206 -25.56 -4.33 -11.66
CA GLU A 206 -24.98 -5.69 -11.75
C GLU A 206 -24.01 -5.86 -12.93
N ASP A 207 -24.16 -5.05 -13.97
CA ASP A 207 -23.33 -5.08 -15.19
C ASP A 207 -22.00 -4.32 -15.04
N ALA A 208 -21.73 -3.71 -13.89
CA ALA A 208 -20.52 -2.93 -13.66
C ALA A 208 -19.26 -3.81 -13.70
N MET A 209 -18.37 -3.54 -14.66
CA MET A 209 -17.15 -4.34 -14.87
C MET A 209 -15.88 -3.49 -14.91
N PHE A 210 -14.82 -4.00 -14.27
CA PHE A 210 -13.46 -3.45 -14.30
C PHE A 210 -12.54 -4.47 -14.96
N VAL A 211 -11.80 -4.03 -15.99
CA VAL A 211 -10.81 -4.84 -16.70
C VAL A 211 -9.42 -4.27 -16.39
N PHE A 212 -8.57 -5.09 -15.77
CA PHE A 212 -7.20 -4.69 -15.43
C PHE A 212 -6.21 -5.39 -16.36
N LEU A 213 -5.37 -4.61 -17.03
CA LEU A 213 -4.25 -5.12 -17.83
C LEU A 213 -2.94 -4.49 -17.37
N SER A 214 -1.87 -5.28 -17.39
CA SER A 214 -0.53 -4.84 -17.06
C SER A 214 0.45 -5.26 -18.13
N ASP A 215 1.48 -4.43 -18.32
CA ASP A 215 2.53 -4.60 -19.33
C ASP A 215 1.96 -4.66 -20.75
N VAL A 216 1.15 -3.65 -21.08
CA VAL A 216 0.48 -3.51 -22.37
C VAL A 216 1.42 -2.82 -23.36
N TRP A 217 2.38 -3.57 -23.90
CA TRP A 217 3.40 -3.06 -24.82
C TRP A 217 2.80 -2.70 -26.18
N LEU A 218 2.46 -1.42 -26.36
CA LEU A 218 1.77 -0.91 -27.55
C LEU A 218 2.67 -0.83 -28.79
N ASP A 219 3.96 -1.11 -28.64
CA ASP A 219 4.94 -1.28 -29.73
C ASP A 219 4.91 -2.70 -30.33
N GLN A 220 4.26 -3.66 -29.68
CA GLN A 220 4.18 -5.05 -30.12
C GLN A 220 2.90 -5.31 -30.91
N ALA A 221 3.03 -5.76 -32.16
CA ALA A 221 1.89 -6.08 -33.02
C ALA A 221 0.97 -7.15 -32.40
N GLU A 222 1.55 -8.17 -31.75
CA GLU A 222 0.79 -9.23 -31.07
C GLU A 222 -0.12 -8.65 -29.96
N VAL A 223 0.36 -7.66 -29.20
CA VAL A 223 -0.44 -7.01 -28.15
C VAL A 223 -1.63 -6.28 -28.77
N LEU A 224 -1.42 -5.54 -29.86
CA LEU A 224 -2.49 -4.83 -30.57
C LEU A 224 -3.55 -5.81 -31.13
N GLU A 225 -3.14 -6.93 -31.71
CA GLU A 225 -4.07 -7.98 -32.18
C GLU A 225 -4.90 -8.59 -31.03
N LYS A 226 -4.29 -8.80 -29.86
CA LYS A 226 -5.00 -9.28 -28.67
C LYS A 226 -5.96 -8.23 -28.11
N LEU A 227 -5.62 -6.94 -28.21
CA LEU A 227 -6.53 -5.86 -27.85
C LEU A 227 -7.74 -5.81 -28.79
N HIS A 228 -7.56 -5.98 -30.10
CA HIS A 228 -8.68 -6.15 -31.04
C HIS A 228 -9.58 -7.32 -30.64
N THR A 229 -8.99 -8.48 -30.34
CA THR A 229 -9.73 -9.67 -29.92
C THR A 229 -10.56 -9.37 -28.66
N MET A 230 -9.93 -8.78 -27.64
CA MET A 230 -10.61 -8.40 -26.40
C MET A 230 -11.76 -7.41 -26.64
N PHE A 231 -11.54 -6.37 -27.44
CA PHE A 231 -12.57 -5.38 -27.76
C PHE A 231 -13.70 -5.92 -28.63
N SER A 232 -13.44 -6.97 -29.41
CA SER A 232 -14.48 -7.67 -30.17
C SER A 232 -15.39 -8.53 -29.30
N GLU A 233 -14.88 -9.06 -28.18
CA GLU A 233 -15.62 -9.95 -27.29
C GLU A 233 -16.33 -9.20 -26.14
N ILE A 234 -15.77 -8.07 -25.69
CA ILE A 234 -16.33 -7.28 -24.59
C ILE A 234 -17.26 -6.20 -25.14
N HIS A 235 -18.57 -6.43 -25.05
CA HIS A 235 -19.58 -5.46 -25.46
C HIS A 235 -20.12 -4.57 -24.33
N LEU A 236 -19.67 -4.80 -23.09
CA LEU A 236 -20.12 -4.09 -21.89
C LEU A 236 -19.31 -2.81 -21.64
N SER A 237 -19.92 -1.88 -20.90
CA SER A 237 -19.26 -0.65 -20.46
C SER A 237 -18.24 -1.00 -19.39
N CYS A 238 -16.96 -0.99 -19.74
CA CYS A 238 -15.88 -1.44 -18.87
C CYS A 238 -14.93 -0.29 -18.51
N LEU A 239 -14.36 -0.33 -17.30
CA LEU A 239 -13.17 0.46 -17.00
C LEU A 239 -11.93 -0.34 -17.38
N TYR A 240 -11.17 0.10 -18.37
CA TYR A 240 -9.88 -0.50 -18.70
C TYR A 240 -8.76 0.22 -17.97
N CYS A 241 -8.08 -0.47 -17.05
CA CYS A 241 -6.88 0.04 -16.40
C CYS A 241 -5.65 -0.55 -17.09
N LEU A 242 -4.99 0.24 -17.94
CA LEU A 242 -3.80 -0.14 -18.69
C LEU A 242 -2.56 0.34 -17.92
N THR A 243 -1.67 -0.58 -17.56
CA THR A 243 -0.44 -0.23 -16.84
C THR A 243 0.79 -0.63 -17.64
N ARG A 244 1.77 0.30 -17.75
CA ARG A 244 2.99 0.21 -18.57
C ARG A 244 2.72 0.02 -20.07
N CYS A 245 2.87 1.11 -20.83
CA CYS A 245 2.54 1.12 -22.26
C CYS A 245 3.75 1.06 -23.20
N TYR A 246 4.99 1.12 -22.67
CA TYR A 246 6.19 1.30 -23.50
C TYR A 246 7.35 0.37 -23.12
N SER A 247 8.07 -0.08 -24.13
CA SER A 247 9.42 -0.62 -23.98
C SER A 247 10.44 0.53 -23.92
N MET A 248 11.55 0.28 -23.22
CA MET A 248 12.71 1.18 -23.16
C MET A 248 13.26 1.37 -24.57
N ASP A 249 12.83 2.41 -25.28
CA ASP A 249 13.60 3.15 -26.30
C ASP A 249 12.73 4.20 -27.03
N PHE A 250 13.08 5.48 -26.84
CA PHE A 250 12.63 6.69 -27.56
C PHE A 250 11.20 7.25 -27.36
N PHE A 251 11.13 8.58 -27.29
CA PHE A 251 9.91 9.42 -27.18
C PHE A 251 9.01 9.39 -28.43
N LEU A 252 9.58 9.14 -29.62
CA LEU A 252 8.86 9.14 -30.90
C LEU A 252 7.98 7.89 -31.12
N PRO A 253 8.46 6.66 -30.84
CA PRO A 253 7.63 5.45 -30.83
C PRO A 253 6.40 5.55 -29.92
N THR A 254 6.55 6.18 -28.76
CA THR A 254 5.48 6.38 -27.75
C THR A 254 4.23 7.05 -28.34
N LEU A 255 4.40 8.09 -29.16
CA LEU A 255 3.28 8.82 -29.77
C LEU A 255 2.57 7.98 -30.83
N GLY A 256 3.33 7.25 -31.66
CA GLY A 256 2.78 6.36 -32.68
C GLY A 256 1.98 5.20 -32.09
N SER A 257 2.47 4.61 -31.00
CA SER A 257 1.82 3.52 -30.29
C SER A 257 0.49 3.92 -29.63
N LEU A 258 0.43 5.11 -29.00
CA LEU A 258 -0.85 5.63 -28.48
C LEU A 258 -1.85 5.89 -29.60
N LYS A 259 -1.39 6.45 -30.71
CA LYS A 259 -2.25 6.67 -31.88
C LYS A 259 -2.84 5.37 -32.41
N ALA A 260 -2.01 4.33 -32.58
CA ALA A 260 -2.49 3.02 -32.98
C ALA A 260 -3.55 2.48 -32.01
N LEU A 261 -3.34 2.57 -30.70
CA LEU A 261 -4.35 2.19 -29.72
C LEU A 261 -5.65 3.00 -29.85
N ALA A 262 -5.55 4.31 -30.08
CA ALA A 262 -6.72 5.18 -30.26
C ALA A 262 -7.52 4.80 -31.51
N ASP A 263 -6.83 4.49 -32.61
CA ASP A 263 -7.45 4.03 -33.87
C ASP A 263 -8.20 2.71 -33.62
N ILE A 264 -7.59 1.75 -32.93
CA ILE A 264 -8.23 0.48 -32.54
C ILE A 264 -9.49 0.75 -31.71
N ILE A 265 -9.43 1.61 -30.69
CA ILE A 265 -10.60 1.93 -29.86
C ILE A 265 -11.71 2.56 -30.71
N CYS A 266 -11.36 3.42 -31.67
CA CYS A 266 -12.34 4.07 -32.55
C CYS A 266 -13.05 3.07 -33.48
N GLU A 267 -12.42 1.94 -33.83
CA GLU A 267 -13.04 0.87 -34.62
C GLU A 267 -14.16 0.13 -33.88
N TYR A 268 -14.25 0.26 -32.54
CA TYR A 268 -15.30 -0.35 -31.71
C TYR A 268 -16.18 0.73 -31.05
N PRO A 269 -17.21 1.25 -31.75
CA PRO A 269 -18.00 2.39 -31.28
C PRO A 269 -18.75 2.17 -29.96
N SER A 270 -19.10 0.92 -29.62
CA SER A 270 -19.72 0.58 -28.34
C SER A 270 -18.79 0.92 -27.19
N ILE A 271 -17.58 0.35 -27.22
CA ILE A 271 -16.52 0.58 -26.22
C ILE A 271 -16.13 2.05 -26.20
N HIS A 272 -15.88 2.67 -27.36
CA HIS A 272 -15.46 4.06 -27.41
C HIS A 272 -16.45 5.01 -26.72
N LYS A 273 -17.76 4.75 -26.83
CA LYS A 273 -18.80 5.62 -26.25
C LYS A 273 -19.16 5.29 -24.81
N SER A 274 -18.97 4.06 -24.35
CA SER A 274 -19.47 3.63 -23.04
C SER A 274 -18.37 3.33 -22.02
N SER A 275 -17.19 2.93 -22.49
CA SER A 275 -16.07 2.52 -21.63
C SER A 275 -15.19 3.70 -21.25
N ARG A 276 -14.49 3.55 -20.13
CA ARG A 276 -13.51 4.52 -19.64
C ARG A 276 -12.14 3.87 -19.63
N PHE A 277 -11.11 4.63 -19.99
CA PHE A 277 -9.73 4.15 -20.05
C PHE A 277 -8.89 4.88 -19.00
N VAL A 278 -8.23 4.13 -18.13
CA VAL A 278 -7.35 4.67 -17.08
C VAL A 278 -5.95 4.16 -17.34
N PHE A 279 -5.01 5.08 -17.49
CA PHE A 279 -3.61 4.77 -17.74
C PHE A 279 -2.81 5.06 -16.48
N VAL A 280 -2.21 4.01 -15.90
CA VAL A 280 -1.35 4.10 -14.72
C VAL A 280 0.09 3.84 -15.15
N PRO A 281 1.00 4.82 -15.01
CA PRO A 281 2.34 4.72 -15.56
C PRO A 281 3.18 3.65 -14.86
N GLY A 282 3.87 2.82 -15.64
CA GLY A 282 4.87 1.85 -15.21
C GLY A 282 6.20 2.52 -14.80
N PRO A 283 7.14 1.77 -14.18
CA PRO A 283 8.41 2.35 -13.70
C PRO A 283 9.38 2.68 -14.82
N GLU A 284 9.14 2.13 -16.01
CA GLU A 284 9.95 2.34 -17.22
C GLU A 284 9.27 3.26 -18.25
N ASP A 285 8.05 3.74 -17.96
CA ASP A 285 7.38 4.70 -18.83
C ASP A 285 8.03 6.09 -18.74
N PRO A 286 7.85 6.98 -19.75
CA PRO A 286 8.43 8.32 -19.73
C PRO A 286 8.04 9.14 -18.50
N GLY A 287 9.03 9.67 -17.80
CA GLY A 287 8.86 10.48 -16.58
C GLY A 287 9.87 10.11 -15.49
N PRO A 288 9.71 10.62 -14.26
CA PRO A 288 10.55 10.23 -13.13
C PRO A 288 10.16 8.83 -12.60
N GLY A 289 10.42 7.80 -13.40
CA GLY A 289 9.92 6.43 -13.20
C GLY A 289 10.45 5.70 -11.94
N SER A 290 11.58 6.13 -11.40
CA SER A 290 12.26 5.47 -10.28
C SER A 290 11.84 5.98 -8.89
N VAL A 291 10.99 7.00 -8.80
CA VAL A 291 10.57 7.63 -7.53
C VAL A 291 9.05 7.61 -7.42
N LEU A 292 8.54 7.22 -6.25
CA LEU A 292 7.10 7.19 -5.95
C LEU A 292 6.69 8.35 -5.02
N PRO A 293 5.44 8.85 -5.15
CA PRO A 293 4.48 8.56 -6.22
C PRO A 293 4.92 9.14 -7.57
N ARG A 294 4.65 8.41 -8.65
CA ARG A 294 4.97 8.84 -10.03
C ARG A 294 3.87 9.73 -10.58
N PRO A 295 4.19 10.85 -11.26
CA PRO A 295 3.22 11.66 -11.96
C PRO A 295 2.65 10.92 -13.19
N PRO A 296 1.50 11.38 -13.72
CA PRO A 296 1.00 10.89 -15.00
C PRO A 296 1.99 11.18 -16.14
N LEU A 297 1.80 10.49 -17.27
CA LEU A 297 2.48 10.83 -18.51
C LEU A 297 2.20 12.29 -18.89
N ALA A 298 3.23 12.95 -19.43
CA ALA A 298 3.15 14.36 -19.79
C ALA A 298 2.05 14.61 -20.83
N GLU A 299 1.42 15.79 -20.75
CA GLU A 299 0.26 16.13 -21.59
C GLU A 299 0.61 16.13 -23.08
N ASN A 300 1.81 16.57 -23.45
CA ASN A 300 2.30 16.56 -24.82
C ASN A 300 2.36 15.15 -25.46
N ILE A 301 2.52 14.10 -24.66
CA ILE A 301 2.51 12.70 -25.13
C ILE A 301 1.05 12.22 -25.32
N THR A 302 0.15 12.66 -24.46
CA THR A 302 -1.19 12.08 -24.30
C THR A 302 -2.31 12.90 -24.96
N GLN A 303 -2.00 14.13 -25.40
CA GLN A 303 -2.98 15.07 -25.93
C GLN A 303 -3.75 14.53 -27.14
N GLU A 304 -3.05 13.97 -28.14
CA GLU A 304 -3.69 13.41 -29.34
C GLU A 304 -4.62 12.25 -28.98
N PHE A 305 -4.17 11.35 -28.10
CA PHE A 305 -4.99 10.24 -27.60
C PHE A 305 -6.28 10.73 -26.91
N ARG A 306 -6.16 11.71 -26.01
CA ARG A 306 -7.32 12.26 -25.27
C ARG A 306 -8.33 12.97 -26.19
N GLN A 307 -7.88 13.52 -27.32
CA GLN A 307 -8.77 14.09 -28.32
C GLN A 307 -9.56 13.02 -29.08
N LEU A 308 -8.91 11.90 -29.40
CA LEU A 308 -9.55 10.77 -30.09
C LEU A 308 -10.44 9.95 -29.16
N VAL A 309 -10.01 9.74 -27.91
CA VAL A 309 -10.69 8.94 -26.89
C VAL A 309 -10.97 9.82 -25.66
N PRO A 310 -12.08 10.57 -25.62
CA PRO A 310 -12.35 11.58 -24.59
C PRO A 310 -12.63 10.99 -23.20
N PHE A 311 -13.05 9.73 -23.11
CA PHE A 311 -13.24 9.03 -21.83
C PHE A 311 -11.96 8.35 -21.34
N SER A 312 -10.81 9.00 -21.51
CA SER A 312 -9.51 8.55 -21.04
C SER A 312 -8.93 9.44 -19.95
N VAL A 313 -8.26 8.83 -18.99
CA VAL A 313 -7.58 9.52 -17.87
C VAL A 313 -6.20 8.91 -17.67
N PHE A 314 -5.17 9.73 -17.81
CA PHE A 314 -3.80 9.37 -17.45
C PHE A 314 -3.56 9.88 -16.03
N THR A 315 -3.28 8.97 -15.10
CA THR A 315 -3.19 9.26 -13.66
C THR A 315 -1.80 8.90 -13.11
N THR A 316 -1.60 9.07 -11.82
CA THR A 316 -0.34 8.76 -11.11
C THR A 316 -0.16 7.26 -10.91
N ASN A 317 1.02 6.85 -10.43
CA ASN A 317 1.22 5.52 -9.87
C ASN A 317 1.87 5.61 -8.47
N PRO A 318 1.23 5.09 -7.41
CA PRO A 318 -0.11 4.48 -7.39
C PRO A 318 -1.21 5.49 -7.72
N CYS A 319 -2.42 5.00 -7.97
CA CYS A 319 -3.63 5.81 -7.99
C CYS A 319 -4.75 5.13 -7.19
N ARG A 320 -5.82 5.88 -6.93
CA ARG A 320 -7.01 5.40 -6.23
C ARG A 320 -8.21 5.58 -7.13
N ILE A 321 -9.04 4.55 -7.20
CA ILE A 321 -10.30 4.55 -7.95
C ILE A 321 -11.41 4.34 -6.93
N GLN A 322 -12.34 5.29 -6.89
CA GLN A 322 -13.57 5.15 -6.12
C GLN A 322 -14.70 4.81 -7.08
N TYR A 323 -15.41 3.72 -6.80
CA TYR A 323 -16.63 3.34 -7.49
C TYR A 323 -17.71 2.99 -6.47
N CYS A 324 -18.81 3.73 -6.46
CA CYS A 324 -19.84 3.64 -5.41
C CYS A 324 -19.23 3.60 -4.01
N THR A 325 -19.43 2.53 -3.24
CA THR A 325 -18.88 2.37 -1.89
C THR A 325 -17.53 1.64 -1.87
N GLN A 326 -17.02 1.28 -3.05
CA GLN A 326 -15.77 0.56 -3.22
C GLN A 326 -14.58 1.51 -3.38
N GLU A 327 -13.46 1.07 -2.80
CA GLU A 327 -12.21 1.78 -2.71
C GLU A 327 -11.14 0.87 -3.30
N ILE A 328 -10.66 1.18 -4.51
CA ILE A 328 -9.74 0.35 -5.27
C ILE A 328 -8.41 1.09 -5.40
N ILE A 329 -7.31 0.46 -4.99
CA ILE A 329 -5.96 1.03 -5.11
C ILE A 329 -5.23 0.30 -6.23
N ILE A 330 -4.72 1.06 -7.20
CA ILE A 330 -3.92 0.50 -8.30
C ILE A 330 -2.47 0.90 -8.11
N PHE A 331 -1.59 -0.09 -8.11
CA PHE A 331 -0.16 0.10 -7.97
C PHE A 331 0.59 -0.80 -8.94
N ARG A 332 1.32 -0.19 -9.88
CA ARG A 332 2.14 -0.94 -10.86
C ARG A 332 3.60 -0.91 -10.46
N GLU A 333 4.11 -2.06 -10.02
CA GLU A 333 5.51 -2.25 -9.65
C GLU A 333 5.89 -3.73 -9.77
N ASP A 334 7.16 -4.03 -10.05
CA ASP A 334 7.70 -5.39 -9.90
C ASP A 334 7.98 -5.70 -8.42
N LEU A 335 6.90 -5.67 -7.63
CA LEU A 335 6.98 -5.66 -6.18
C LEU A 335 7.44 -7.00 -5.62
N VAL A 336 6.95 -8.11 -6.17
CA VAL A 336 7.31 -9.47 -5.71
C VAL A 336 8.82 -9.66 -5.79
N ASN A 337 9.44 -9.36 -6.93
CA ASN A 337 10.88 -9.50 -7.07
C ASN A 337 11.65 -8.52 -6.18
N LYS A 338 11.17 -7.27 -6.03
CA LYS A 338 11.78 -6.30 -5.11
C LYS A 338 11.77 -6.80 -3.67
N MET A 339 10.65 -7.35 -3.21
CA MET A 339 10.53 -7.88 -1.85
C MET A 339 11.37 -9.15 -1.67
N CYS A 340 11.34 -10.08 -2.62
CA CYS A 340 12.15 -11.30 -2.56
C CYS A 340 13.66 -11.00 -2.51
N ARG A 341 14.14 -9.99 -3.27
CA ARG A 341 15.56 -9.58 -3.24
C ARG A 341 15.99 -8.98 -1.91
N ASN A 342 15.07 -8.38 -1.15
CA ASN A 342 15.35 -7.72 0.13
C ASN A 342 14.80 -8.52 1.32
N CYS A 343 14.44 -9.80 1.11
CA CYS A 343 13.91 -10.62 2.18
C CYS A 343 15.02 -10.93 3.20
N VAL A 344 14.67 -10.85 4.49
CA VAL A 344 15.58 -11.24 5.58
C VAL A 344 15.91 -12.73 5.45
N ARG A 345 14.90 -13.52 5.11
CA ARG A 345 14.99 -14.92 4.65
C ARG A 345 13.81 -15.24 3.74
N PHE A 346 13.98 -16.28 2.93
CA PHE A 346 12.88 -16.82 2.14
C PHE A 346 11.77 -17.39 3.04
N PRO A 347 10.49 -17.19 2.68
CA PRO A 347 9.37 -17.76 3.40
C PRO A 347 9.31 -19.28 3.20
N SER A 348 8.51 -19.95 4.03
CA SER A 348 8.21 -21.38 3.90
C SER A 348 7.57 -21.70 2.54
N SER A 349 7.84 -22.90 2.00
CA SER A 349 7.24 -23.36 0.74
C SER A 349 5.81 -23.91 0.90
N ASN A 350 5.19 -23.73 2.06
CA ASN A 350 3.84 -24.18 2.36
C ASN A 350 2.75 -23.29 1.72
N MET A 351 3.13 -22.11 1.23
CA MET A 351 2.25 -21.12 0.66
C MET A 351 2.95 -20.42 -0.51
N ASP A 352 2.20 -20.10 -1.56
CA ASP A 352 2.78 -19.42 -2.72
C ASP A 352 3.25 -18.00 -2.37
N ILE A 353 4.36 -17.58 -2.99
CA ILE A 353 4.97 -16.25 -2.79
C ILE A 353 3.96 -15.08 -2.89
N PRO A 354 3.01 -15.05 -3.84
CA PRO A 354 2.02 -13.97 -3.91
C PRO A 354 1.18 -13.83 -2.64
N ASN A 355 0.88 -14.92 -1.95
CA ASN A 355 0.12 -14.87 -0.69
C ASN A 355 0.98 -14.29 0.43
N HIS A 356 2.27 -14.64 0.50
CA HIS A 356 3.21 -14.03 1.44
C HIS A 356 3.36 -12.51 1.22
N VAL A 357 3.40 -12.08 -0.04
CA VAL A 357 3.44 -10.65 -0.42
C VAL A 357 2.14 -9.95 -0.02
N SER A 358 0.98 -10.58 -0.25
CA SER A 358 -0.32 -10.05 0.16
C SER A 358 -0.43 -9.85 1.67
N VAL A 359 0.05 -10.82 2.47
CA VAL A 359 0.12 -10.69 3.93
C VAL A 359 1.04 -9.54 4.34
N ALA A 360 2.23 -9.42 3.74
CA ALA A 360 3.15 -8.34 4.06
C ALA A 360 2.58 -6.95 3.71
N LEU A 361 1.91 -6.80 2.56
CA LEU A 361 1.24 -5.55 2.15
C LEU A 361 0.08 -5.18 3.08
N THR A 362 -0.80 -6.14 3.34
CA THR A 362 -1.99 -5.90 4.19
C THR A 362 -1.63 -5.66 5.65
N THR A 363 -0.51 -6.18 6.14
CA THR A 363 -0.08 -5.96 7.54
C THR A 363 0.76 -4.69 7.70
N SER A 364 1.66 -4.40 6.77
CA SER A 364 2.48 -3.17 6.77
C SER A 364 1.66 -1.90 6.49
N HIS A 365 0.51 -2.03 5.81
CA HIS A 365 -0.33 -0.90 5.38
C HIS A 365 0.44 0.15 4.57
N HIS A 366 1.41 -0.32 3.79
CA HIS A 366 2.23 0.51 2.92
C HIS A 366 2.55 -0.25 1.63
N LEU A 367 2.59 0.47 0.50
CA LEU A 367 2.90 -0.06 -0.83
C LEU A 367 4.40 0.01 -1.15
#